data_AF-A0A9N9ENZ7-F1
#
_entry.id   AF-A0A9N9ENZ7-F1
#
_cell.length_a   1.000
_cell.length_b   1.000
_cell.length_c   1.000
_cell.angle_alpha   90.00
_cell.angle_beta   90.00
_cell.angle_gamma   90.00
#
_symmetry.space_group_name_H-M   'P 1'
#
loop_
_entity.id
_entity.type
_entity.pdbx_description
1 polymer ?
#
loop_
_entity_poly.entity_id
_entity_poly.type
_entity_poly.pdbx_seq_one_letter_code
_entity_poly.pdbx_strand_id
1 'polypeptide(L)'
;RLDLLEKHIPTCPGPSKAPQRLILPEEDGTTQKPVINRESENIIKDLMKNLQENLEVILDKFREIVPCEKMTPELWQKYQTANKCWICEEKLHEAGYNKIRVFDAETKKYLDASHRKCHGKKSMIQDEEKNRVIDHDHITGKFRGPAHSGCNIKLRINPETIKIPVLFCNGSGYDFHHLMQEIAKVTDEKIVPIANNSEQYITFSVGQLQFIDSLKFSLPGLAKMAENLRDEKKGQTKTPEQLAKCFPIMSKFISPHLLLLLTRKGIFPYQ
;
A
#
# COMPACT_ATOMS: atom_id res chain seq x y z
N ARG A 1 10.65 -20.32 -50.18
CA ARG A 1 9.38 -20.65 -49.50
C ARG A 1 9.74 -21.66 -48.42
N LEU A 2 9.44 -21.33 -47.17
CA LEU A 2 9.70 -22.12 -45.97
C LEU A 2 9.42 -23.59 -46.20
N ASP A 3 10.46 -24.43 -46.06
CA ASP A 3 10.34 -25.85 -45.78
C ASP A 3 11.69 -26.33 -45.24
N LEU A 4 11.61 -27.15 -44.17
CA LEU A 4 12.66 -28.03 -43.64
C LEU A 4 13.79 -27.33 -42.86
N LEU A 5 13.72 -27.32 -41.52
CA LEU A 5 14.90 -27.61 -40.65
C LEU A 5 14.74 -27.62 -39.12
N GLU A 6 13.55 -27.64 -38.50
CA GLU A 6 13.49 -27.71 -37.00
C GLU A 6 12.65 -28.84 -36.42
N LYS A 7 12.60 -29.99 -37.13
CA LYS A 7 12.39 -31.29 -36.48
C LYS A 7 13.75 -31.86 -36.08
N HIS A 8 14.24 -31.55 -34.88
CA HIS A 8 15.05 -32.41 -33.99
C HIS A 8 15.67 -31.58 -32.86
N ILE A 9 15.20 -31.82 -31.62
CA ILE A 9 15.81 -31.37 -30.37
C ILE A 9 17.14 -32.14 -30.16
N PRO A 10 18.23 -31.50 -29.71
CA PRO A 10 18.76 -31.89 -28.40
C PRO A 10 19.32 -30.73 -27.55
N THR A 11 18.78 -30.64 -26.33
CA THR A 11 19.39 -30.26 -25.03
C THR A 11 20.59 -29.30 -24.98
N CYS A 12 20.43 -28.19 -24.25
CA CYS A 12 21.50 -27.66 -23.40
C CYS A 12 20.97 -27.08 -22.08
N PRO A 13 21.73 -27.19 -20.97
CA PRO A 13 21.25 -27.04 -19.60
C PRO A 13 21.51 -25.63 -19.04
N GLY A 14 20.54 -25.09 -18.30
CA GLY A 14 20.72 -23.85 -17.53
C GLY A 14 19.39 -23.36 -16.97
N PRO A 15 19.35 -22.80 -15.74
CA PRO A 15 18.10 -22.53 -15.03
C PRO A 15 17.35 -21.40 -15.74
N SER A 16 16.16 -21.72 -16.22
CA SER A 16 15.36 -20.84 -17.06
C SER A 16 14.81 -19.65 -16.26
N LYS A 17 15.04 -18.47 -16.86
CA LYS A 17 14.47 -17.17 -16.53
C LYS A 17 12.95 -17.27 -16.40
N ALA A 18 12.41 -16.98 -15.21
CA ALA A 18 10.97 -16.79 -15.04
C ALA A 18 10.57 -15.37 -15.50
N PRO A 19 9.45 -15.19 -16.24
CA PRO A 19 8.96 -13.87 -16.60
C PRO A 19 8.41 -13.14 -15.36
N GLN A 20 9.02 -12.01 -15.00
CA GLN A 20 8.61 -11.18 -13.86
C GLN A 20 7.39 -10.31 -14.22
N ARG A 21 6.44 -10.16 -13.29
CA ARG A 21 5.16 -9.46 -13.49
C ARG A 21 5.19 -8.11 -12.77
N LEU A 22 4.88 -7.05 -13.51
CA LEU A 22 4.58 -5.73 -12.97
C LEU A 22 3.11 -5.69 -12.56
N ILE A 23 2.82 -5.34 -11.31
CA ILE A 23 1.47 -5.32 -10.76
C ILE A 23 1.21 -3.93 -10.16
N LEU A 24 0.19 -3.24 -10.65
CA LEU A 24 -0.36 -2.04 -10.02
C LEU A 24 -1.61 -2.46 -9.21
N PRO A 25 -1.71 -2.06 -7.94
CA PRO A 25 -2.92 -2.30 -7.14
C PRO A 25 -4.02 -1.27 -7.48
N GLU A 26 -5.25 -1.74 -7.74
CA GLU A 26 -6.47 -0.91 -7.80
C GLU A 26 -7.37 -1.11 -6.57
N GLU A 27 -8.35 -0.21 -6.40
CA GLU A 27 -9.26 -0.09 -5.25
C GLU A 27 -10.19 -1.29 -5.03
N ASP A 28 -10.44 -2.10 -6.07
CA ASP A 28 -11.33 -3.27 -6.04
C ASP A 28 -10.60 -4.60 -5.76
N GLY A 29 -9.27 -4.53 -5.54
CA GLY A 29 -8.43 -5.72 -5.37
C GLY A 29 -8.17 -6.50 -6.66
N THR A 30 -8.57 -5.98 -7.82
CA THR A 30 -8.17 -6.53 -9.11
C THR A 30 -6.87 -5.88 -9.58
N THR A 31 -5.96 -6.71 -10.09
CA THR A 31 -4.68 -6.26 -10.62
C THR A 31 -4.79 -6.13 -12.13
N GLN A 32 -4.87 -4.91 -12.66
CA GLN A 32 -4.64 -4.71 -14.09
C GLN A 32 -3.15 -4.82 -14.38
N LYS A 33 -2.82 -5.62 -15.40
CA LYS A 33 -1.45 -5.71 -15.90
C LYS A 33 -1.20 -4.43 -16.70
N PRO A 34 -0.08 -3.73 -16.47
CA PRO A 34 0.36 -2.72 -17.41
C PRO A 34 0.49 -3.38 -18.78
N VAL A 35 -0.11 -2.76 -19.80
CA VAL A 35 -0.15 -3.27 -21.16
C VAL A 35 1.23 -3.06 -21.77
N ILE A 36 2.07 -4.08 -21.70
CA ILE A 36 3.38 -4.08 -22.36
C ILE A 36 3.18 -4.62 -23.78
N ASN A 37 3.24 -3.74 -24.78
CA ASN A 37 3.31 -4.17 -26.17
C ASN A 37 4.71 -4.72 -26.44
N ARG A 38 4.83 -6.05 -26.55
CA ARG A 38 6.13 -6.73 -26.76
C ARG A 38 6.67 -6.58 -28.18
N GLU A 39 5.88 -6.03 -29.09
CA GLU A 39 6.25 -5.80 -30.49
C GLU A 39 6.72 -4.36 -30.75
N SER A 40 6.78 -3.50 -29.71
CA SER A 40 7.19 -2.12 -29.88
C SER A 40 8.71 -1.96 -29.97
N GLU A 41 9.16 -0.98 -30.76
CA GLU A 41 10.59 -0.67 -30.94
C GLU A 41 11.26 -0.19 -29.63
N ASN A 42 10.48 0.30 -28.66
CA ASN A 42 11.00 0.76 -27.36
C ASN A 42 10.02 0.47 -26.21
N ILE A 43 10.05 -0.78 -25.76
CA ILE A 43 9.20 -1.33 -24.68
C ILE A 43 9.26 -0.51 -23.39
N ILE A 44 10.44 0.05 -23.05
CA ILE A 44 10.63 0.81 -21.81
C ILE A 44 9.97 2.18 -21.89
N LYS A 45 10.00 2.82 -23.07
CA LYS A 45 9.28 4.08 -23.29
C LYS A 45 7.77 3.90 -23.12
N ASP A 46 7.21 2.84 -23.69
CA ASP A 46 5.78 2.54 -23.56
C ASP A 46 5.40 2.20 -22.11
N LEU A 47 6.24 1.41 -21.43
CA LEU A 47 6.07 1.13 -20.01
C LEU A 47 6.02 2.41 -19.18
N MET A 48 7.00 3.30 -19.35
CA MET A 48 7.06 4.56 -18.60
C MET A 48 5.86 5.46 -18.92
N LYS A 49 5.44 5.54 -20.18
CA LYS A 49 4.25 6.29 -20.58
C LYS A 49 2.99 5.77 -19.88
N ASN A 50 2.75 4.46 -19.92
CA ASN A 50 1.61 3.84 -19.25
C ASN A 50 1.64 4.07 -17.73
N LEU A 51 2.82 3.98 -17.10
CA LEU A 51 2.96 4.24 -15.67
C LEU A 51 2.66 5.71 -15.31
N GLN A 52 3.05 6.65 -16.16
CA GLN A 52 2.74 8.07 -15.96
C GLN A 52 1.25 8.36 -16.15
N GLU A 53 0.60 7.80 -17.19
CA GLU A 53 -0.84 7.93 -17.39
C GLU A 53 -1.63 7.37 -16.18
N ASN A 54 -1.23 6.20 -15.67
CA ASN A 54 -1.84 5.62 -14.47
C ASN A 54 -1.58 6.47 -13.21
N LEU A 55 -0.39 7.05 -13.09
CA LEU A 55 -0.07 7.96 -11.98
C LEU A 55 -1.00 9.17 -12.00
N GLU A 56 -1.21 9.81 -13.15
CA GLU A 56 -2.11 10.96 -13.27
C GLU A 56 -3.54 10.62 -12.84
N VAL A 57 -4.07 9.48 -13.29
CA VAL A 57 -5.40 8.99 -12.89
C VAL A 57 -5.49 8.79 -11.37
N ILE A 58 -4.46 8.22 -10.74
CA ILE A 58 -4.42 8.01 -9.28
C ILE A 58 -4.36 9.35 -8.54
N LEU A 59 -3.55 10.29 -9.02
CA LEU A 59 -3.40 11.61 -8.40
C LEU A 59 -4.69 12.43 -8.50
N ASP A 60 -5.41 12.34 -9.61
CA ASP A 60 -6.72 12.99 -9.76
C ASP A 60 -7.73 12.47 -8.74
N LYS A 61 -7.78 11.14 -8.53
CA LYS A 61 -8.59 10.56 -7.45
C LYS A 61 -8.18 11.08 -6.06
N PHE A 62 -6.88 11.22 -5.80
CA PHE A 62 -6.40 11.73 -4.50
C PHE A 62 -6.63 13.23 -4.28
N ARG A 63 -6.85 14.00 -5.36
CA ARG A 63 -7.22 15.42 -5.27
C ARG A 63 -8.67 15.63 -4.86
N GLU A 64 -9.53 14.63 -5.09
CA GLU A 64 -10.92 14.67 -4.67
C GLU A 64 -11.03 14.58 -3.15
N ILE A 65 -11.67 15.59 -2.53
CA ILE A 65 -11.92 15.58 -1.08
C ILE A 65 -13.17 14.74 -0.81
N VAL A 66 -12.96 13.51 -0.34
CA VAL A 66 -14.06 12.64 0.09
C VAL A 66 -14.41 12.94 1.56
N PRO A 67 -15.64 13.41 1.85
CA PRO A 67 -16.08 13.65 3.21
C PRO A 67 -16.25 12.32 3.96
N CYS A 68 -16.06 12.37 5.29
CA CYS A 68 -16.37 11.23 6.16
C CYS A 68 -17.84 10.81 5.98
N GLU A 69 -18.08 9.51 5.99
CA GLU A 69 -19.42 8.95 5.99
C GLU A 69 -20.25 9.51 7.14
N LYS A 70 -21.57 9.55 6.94
CA LYS A 70 -22.48 10.02 7.98
C LYS A 70 -22.37 9.08 9.17
N MET A 71 -21.90 9.62 10.29
CA MET A 71 -21.74 8.88 11.53
C MET A 71 -23.10 8.39 12.04
N THR A 72 -23.35 7.09 11.94
CA THR A 72 -24.54 6.43 12.50
C THR A 72 -24.42 6.32 14.03
N PRO A 73 -25.53 6.06 14.75
CA PRO A 73 -25.48 5.85 16.20
C PRO A 73 -24.48 4.78 16.63
N GLU A 74 -24.35 3.69 15.86
CA GLU A 74 -23.42 2.59 16.15
C GLU A 74 -21.96 3.04 15.99
N LEU A 75 -21.65 3.84 14.97
CA LEU A 75 -20.31 4.40 14.76
C LEU A 75 -19.95 5.42 15.84
N TRP A 76 -20.90 6.25 16.25
CA TRP A 76 -20.73 7.15 17.38
C TRP A 76 -20.44 6.40 18.67
N GLN A 77 -21.15 5.31 18.93
CA GLN A 77 -20.90 4.47 20.10
C GLN A 77 -19.49 3.86 20.06
N LYS A 78 -19.03 3.36 18.90
CA LYS A 78 -17.65 2.88 18.74
C LYS A 78 -16.63 3.99 19.02
N TYR A 79 -16.86 5.19 18.47
CA TYR A 79 -15.97 6.33 18.67
C TYR A 79 -15.89 6.78 20.14
N GLN A 80 -17.03 6.82 20.84
CA GLN A 80 -17.12 7.27 22.23
C GLN A 80 -16.52 6.25 23.21
N THR A 81 -16.81 4.96 23.01
CA THR A 81 -16.37 3.88 23.92
C THR A 81 -14.90 3.52 23.75
N ALA A 82 -14.28 3.85 22.61
CA ALA A 82 -12.87 3.58 22.39
C ALA A 82 -11.97 4.34 23.38
N ASN A 83 -11.00 3.63 23.93
CA ASN A 83 -9.98 4.18 24.83
C ASN A 83 -8.59 4.23 24.20
N LYS A 84 -8.42 3.66 22.99
CA LYS A 84 -7.16 3.55 22.27
C LYS A 84 -7.27 4.11 20.86
N CYS A 85 -6.18 4.71 20.40
CA CYS A 85 -6.01 5.16 19.03
C CYS A 85 -5.98 3.95 18.11
N TRP A 86 -6.77 3.95 17.03
CA TRP A 86 -6.77 2.82 16.11
C TRP A 86 -5.46 2.71 15.29
N ILE A 87 -4.66 3.79 15.22
CA ILE A 87 -3.40 3.86 14.45
C ILE A 87 -2.21 3.37 15.27
N CYS A 88 -2.00 3.93 16.47
CA CYS A 88 -0.82 3.62 17.30
C CYS A 88 -1.12 2.74 18.52
N GLU A 89 -2.40 2.41 18.76
CA GLU A 89 -2.88 1.59 19.89
C GLU A 89 -2.66 2.19 21.30
N GLU A 90 -2.10 3.40 21.40
CA GLU A 90 -1.94 4.12 22.67
C GLU A 90 -3.25 4.77 23.14
N LYS A 91 -3.31 5.20 24.40
CA LYS A 91 -4.51 5.77 25.02
C LYS A 91 -4.97 7.05 24.32
N LEU A 92 -6.28 7.15 24.07
CA LEU A 92 -6.91 8.38 23.60
C LEU A 92 -7.15 9.34 24.76
N HIS A 93 -6.80 10.60 24.54
CA HIS A 93 -7.14 11.68 25.43
C HIS A 93 -8.49 12.28 25.00
N GLU A 94 -9.26 12.79 25.96
CA GLU A 94 -10.46 13.55 25.62
C GLU A 94 -10.08 14.81 24.83
N ALA A 95 -10.92 15.19 23.87
CA ALA A 95 -10.67 16.37 23.05
C ALA A 95 -10.65 17.63 23.92
N GLY A 96 -9.45 18.18 24.14
CA GLY A 96 -9.23 19.42 24.85
C GLY A 96 -8.76 20.51 23.89
N TYR A 97 -9.50 21.62 23.82
CA TYR A 97 -9.11 22.78 23.00
C TYR A 97 -8.66 23.95 23.86
N ASN A 98 -7.50 24.54 23.55
CA ASN A 98 -6.98 25.71 24.25
C ASN A 98 -7.81 26.97 24.00
N LYS A 99 -8.59 27.02 22.92
CA LYS A 99 -9.52 28.11 22.65
C LYS A 99 -10.86 27.86 23.31
N ILE A 100 -11.35 28.83 24.06
CA ILE A 100 -12.70 28.86 24.62
C ILE A 100 -13.47 30.04 24.06
N ARG A 101 -14.78 29.87 23.87
CA ARG A 101 -15.69 30.96 23.52
C ARG A 101 -16.02 31.73 24.80
N VAL A 102 -15.76 33.03 24.80
CA VAL A 102 -16.04 33.93 25.90
C VAL A 102 -17.40 34.57 25.67
N PHE A 103 -18.26 34.44 26.68
CA PHE A 103 -19.55 35.08 26.71
C PHE A 103 -19.59 36.03 27.90
N ASP A 104 -20.20 37.18 27.68
CA ASP A 104 -20.58 38.08 28.76
C ASP A 104 -21.73 37.43 29.56
N ALA A 105 -21.52 37.24 30.86
CA ALA A 105 -22.49 36.59 31.74
C ALA A 105 -23.75 37.45 31.98
N GLU A 106 -23.62 38.77 31.91
CA GLU A 106 -24.72 39.71 32.16
C GLU A 106 -25.53 39.94 30.88
N THR A 107 -24.86 40.18 29.76
CA THR A 107 -25.54 40.47 28.49
C THR A 107 -25.85 39.22 27.67
N LYS A 108 -25.32 38.04 28.05
CA LYS A 108 -25.37 36.78 27.30
C LYS A 108 -24.86 36.89 25.86
N LYS A 109 -24.08 37.93 25.55
CA LYS A 109 -23.49 38.13 24.22
C LYS A 109 -22.16 37.41 24.09
N TYR A 110 -21.91 36.87 22.90
CA TYR A 110 -20.60 36.39 22.53
C TYR A 110 -19.64 37.58 22.43
N LEU A 111 -18.51 37.51 23.13
CA LEU A 111 -17.48 38.53 23.09
C LEU A 111 -16.40 38.16 22.06
N ASP A 112 -15.63 37.11 22.33
CA ASP A 112 -14.61 36.58 21.42
C ASP A 112 -14.10 35.19 21.87
N ALA A 113 -13.16 34.60 21.14
CA ALA A 113 -12.41 33.43 21.55
C ALA A 113 -11.15 33.83 22.34
N SER A 114 -10.93 33.19 23.50
CA SER A 114 -9.70 33.41 24.29
C SER A 114 -8.96 32.10 24.57
N HIS A 115 -7.66 32.20 24.79
CA HIS A 115 -6.91 31.07 25.32
C HIS A 115 -7.38 30.76 26.75
N ARG A 116 -7.62 29.49 27.06
CA ARG A 116 -8.09 29.01 28.36
C ARG A 116 -7.18 29.46 29.51
N LYS A 117 -5.86 29.55 29.25
CA LYS A 117 -4.84 30.11 30.16
C LYS A 117 -4.98 31.61 30.43
N CYS A 118 -5.40 32.38 29.43
CA CYS A 118 -5.56 33.83 29.54
C CYS A 118 -6.87 34.22 30.26
N HIS A 119 -7.86 33.33 30.28
CA HIS A 119 -9.15 33.51 30.97
C HIS A 119 -9.17 32.94 32.40
N GLY A 120 -8.00 32.72 33.02
CA GLY A 120 -7.90 32.35 34.45
C GLY A 120 -8.18 30.88 34.81
N LYS A 121 -8.35 29.97 33.83
CA LYS A 121 -8.42 28.53 34.12
C LYS A 121 -7.02 27.91 34.14
N LYS A 122 -6.62 27.36 35.30
CA LYS A 122 -5.29 26.76 35.57
C LYS A 122 -5.08 25.34 35.02
N SER A 123 -6.02 24.75 34.29
CA SER A 123 -5.84 23.39 33.78
C SER A 123 -5.02 23.42 32.49
N MET A 124 -3.77 22.93 32.55
CA MET A 124 -3.02 22.55 31.34
C MET A 124 -3.89 21.61 30.52
N ILE A 125 -4.14 21.96 29.26
CA ILE A 125 -4.80 21.04 28.34
C ILE A 125 -3.72 20.06 27.88
N GLN A 126 -4.07 18.78 27.88
CA GLN A 126 -3.23 17.72 27.33
C GLN A 126 -2.85 18.09 25.89
N ASP A 127 -1.66 17.66 25.48
CA ASP A 127 -1.09 17.88 24.15
C ASP A 127 -2.15 17.80 23.03
N GLU A 128 -2.33 18.89 22.27
CA GLU A 128 -3.38 18.98 21.24
C GLU A 128 -3.19 17.91 20.15
N GLU A 129 -1.96 17.43 19.94
CA GLU A 129 -1.64 16.31 19.05
C GLU A 129 -2.24 14.99 19.52
N LYS A 130 -2.59 14.88 20.82
CA LYS A 130 -3.20 13.70 21.43
C LYS A 130 -4.72 13.80 21.54
N ASN A 131 -5.32 14.89 21.06
CA ASN A 131 -6.77 15.01 21.03
C ASN A 131 -7.39 13.90 20.20
N ARG A 132 -8.47 13.30 20.72
CA ARG A 132 -9.28 12.36 19.97
C ARG A 132 -9.95 13.06 18.79
N VAL A 133 -9.76 12.52 17.59
CA VAL A 133 -10.41 12.94 16.35
C VAL A 133 -11.01 11.73 15.63
N ILE A 134 -11.97 11.99 14.76
CA ILE A 134 -12.54 11.00 13.85
C ILE A 134 -11.58 10.88 12.67
N ASP A 135 -11.04 9.69 12.45
CA ASP A 135 -10.26 9.35 11.26
C ASP A 135 -11.14 8.52 10.31
N HIS A 136 -11.06 8.87 9.02
CA HIS A 136 -11.78 8.22 7.95
C HIS A 136 -10.86 7.96 6.76
N ASP A 137 -11.27 7.03 5.93
CA ASP A 137 -10.60 6.73 4.68
C ASP A 137 -10.82 7.86 3.67
N HIS A 138 -9.75 8.52 3.22
CA HIS A 138 -9.85 9.63 2.26
C HIS A 138 -10.20 9.19 0.83
N ILE A 139 -10.16 7.88 0.55
CA ILE A 139 -10.56 7.30 -0.73
C ILE A 139 -12.03 6.88 -0.67
N THR A 140 -12.42 6.15 0.38
CA THR A 140 -13.78 5.57 0.48
C THR A 140 -14.75 6.36 1.32
N GLY A 141 -14.29 7.35 2.08
CA GLY A 141 -15.08 8.11 3.06
C GLY A 141 -15.39 7.36 4.36
N LYS A 142 -15.10 6.06 4.45
CA LYS A 142 -15.53 5.21 5.57
C LYS A 142 -14.81 5.53 6.86
N PHE A 143 -15.53 5.49 7.97
CA PHE A 143 -14.97 5.62 9.31
C PHE A 143 -13.99 4.46 9.59
N ARG A 144 -12.77 4.79 9.97
CA ARG A 144 -11.75 3.81 10.37
C ARG A 144 -11.70 3.64 11.87
N GLY A 145 -11.70 4.76 12.59
CA GLY A 145 -11.64 4.72 14.04
C GLY A 145 -11.35 6.08 14.68
N PRO A 146 -11.35 6.12 16.02
CA PRO A 146 -10.87 7.26 16.76
C PRO A 146 -9.34 7.27 16.79
N ALA A 147 -8.75 8.39 16.40
CA ALA A 147 -7.30 8.58 16.35
C ALA A 147 -6.85 9.76 17.21
N HIS A 148 -5.55 9.85 17.50
CA HIS A 148 -4.95 11.11 17.90
C HIS A 148 -4.92 12.06 16.71
N SER A 149 -5.11 13.36 16.92
CA SER A 149 -5.03 14.37 15.87
C SER A 149 -3.69 14.33 15.14
N GLY A 150 -2.58 14.13 15.87
CA GLY A 150 -1.23 13.98 15.32
C GLY A 150 -1.07 12.70 14.50
N CYS A 151 -1.66 11.58 14.94
CA CYS A 151 -1.66 10.34 14.16
C CYS A 151 -2.48 10.47 12.87
N ASN A 152 -3.66 11.10 12.95
CA ASN A 152 -4.52 11.35 11.80
C ASN A 152 -3.81 12.23 10.75
N ILE A 153 -3.13 13.30 11.16
CA ILE A 153 -2.38 14.17 10.25
C ILE A 153 -1.25 13.41 9.52
N LYS A 154 -0.59 12.46 10.19
CA LYS A 154 0.47 11.63 9.56
C LYS A 154 -0.05 10.73 8.44
N LEU A 155 -1.33 10.37 8.45
CA LEU A 155 -1.97 9.59 7.38
C LEU A 155 -2.53 10.45 6.25
N ARG A 156 -2.34 11.78 6.30
CA ARG A 156 -2.83 12.67 5.26
C ARG A 156 -2.14 12.37 3.93
N ILE A 157 -2.96 12.07 2.93
CA ILE A 157 -2.53 11.95 1.54
C ILE A 157 -2.32 13.35 0.96
N ASN A 158 -1.14 13.57 0.37
CA ASN A 158 -0.83 14.79 -0.37
C ASN A 158 -0.49 14.42 -1.83
N PRO A 159 -1.38 14.69 -2.79
CA PRO A 159 -1.18 14.34 -4.21
C PRO A 159 0.09 14.92 -4.83
N GLU A 160 0.62 16.02 -4.29
CA GLU A 160 1.80 16.68 -4.86
C GLU A 160 3.13 16.06 -4.41
N THR A 161 3.11 15.26 -3.34
CA THR A 161 4.34 14.71 -2.73
C THR A 161 4.31 13.20 -2.54
N ILE A 162 3.15 12.56 -2.70
CA ILE A 162 3.00 11.13 -2.45
C ILE A 162 3.83 10.32 -3.46
N LYS A 163 4.49 9.27 -2.96
CA LYS A 163 5.16 8.29 -3.82
C LYS A 163 4.24 7.11 -4.07
N ILE A 164 3.94 6.84 -5.33
CA ILE A 164 3.11 5.70 -5.74
C ILE A 164 4.02 4.49 -5.98
N PRO A 165 3.83 3.38 -5.24
CA PRO A 165 4.67 2.21 -5.37
C PRO A 165 4.36 1.45 -6.67
N VAL A 166 5.41 1.11 -7.42
CA VAL A 166 5.40 0.21 -8.57
C VAL A 166 6.07 -1.09 -8.13
N LEU A 167 5.30 -2.18 -8.04
CA LEU A 167 5.74 -3.42 -7.41
C LEU A 167 6.39 -4.38 -8.40
N PHE A 168 7.59 -4.83 -8.06
CA PHE A 168 8.33 -5.89 -8.75
C PHE A 168 8.51 -7.10 -7.83
N CYS A 169 8.51 -8.29 -8.39
CA CYS A 169 8.87 -9.52 -7.67
C CYS A 169 10.35 -9.83 -7.91
N ASN A 170 11.20 -9.63 -6.89
CA ASN A 170 12.66 -9.82 -6.98
C ASN A 170 13.39 -8.80 -7.86
N GLY A 171 12.84 -7.59 -8.01
CA GLY A 171 13.40 -6.56 -8.88
C GLY A 171 14.83 -6.17 -8.52
N SER A 172 15.19 -6.19 -7.23
CA SER A 172 16.54 -5.84 -6.77
C SER A 172 17.61 -6.85 -7.16
N GLY A 173 17.21 -8.11 -7.39
CA GLY A 173 18.14 -9.21 -7.71
C GLY A 173 18.46 -9.34 -9.19
N TYR A 174 17.70 -8.67 -10.06
CA TYR A 174 17.81 -8.85 -11.52
C TYR A 174 17.47 -7.56 -12.29
N ASP A 175 16.25 -7.07 -12.14
CA ASP A 175 15.65 -6.18 -13.13
C ASP A 175 16.02 -4.71 -12.93
N PHE A 176 16.24 -4.25 -11.69
CA PHE A 176 16.38 -2.82 -11.41
C PHE A 176 17.61 -2.19 -12.05
N HIS A 177 18.73 -2.90 -12.13
CA HIS A 177 19.94 -2.37 -12.76
C HIS A 177 19.71 -2.06 -14.25
N HIS A 178 19.19 -3.03 -15.00
CA HIS A 178 18.90 -2.88 -16.42
C HIS A 178 17.75 -1.89 -16.66
N LEU A 179 16.70 -1.98 -15.85
CA LEU A 179 15.55 -1.10 -15.97
C LEU A 179 15.94 0.37 -15.73
N MET A 180 16.75 0.66 -14.71
CA MET A 180 17.25 2.02 -14.47
C MET A 180 18.07 2.56 -15.64
N GLN A 181 18.95 1.74 -16.24
CA GLN A 181 19.76 2.14 -17.40
C GLN A 181 18.89 2.51 -18.60
N GLU A 182 17.85 1.72 -18.88
CA GLU A 182 16.95 2.01 -20.00
C GLU A 182 16.00 3.17 -19.70
N ILE A 183 15.48 3.26 -18.47
CA ILE A 183 14.65 4.40 -18.05
C ILE A 183 15.44 5.71 -18.20
N ALA A 184 16.71 5.74 -17.78
CA ALA A 184 17.57 6.92 -17.90
C ALA A 184 17.76 7.42 -19.34
N LYS A 185 17.52 6.57 -20.35
CA LYS A 185 17.59 6.97 -21.77
C LYS A 185 16.29 7.57 -22.30
N VAL A 186 15.16 7.32 -21.63
CA VAL A 186 13.82 7.69 -22.12
C VAL A 186 13.11 8.74 -21.26
N THR A 187 13.66 9.07 -20.08
CA THR A 187 13.10 10.10 -19.19
C THR A 187 14.14 11.13 -18.80
N ASP A 188 13.71 12.39 -18.71
CA ASP A 188 14.50 13.49 -18.15
C ASP A 188 14.34 13.60 -16.62
N GLU A 189 13.43 12.81 -16.04
CA GLU A 189 13.20 12.76 -14.59
C GLU A 189 14.41 12.23 -13.84
N LYS A 190 14.71 12.85 -12.70
CA LYS A 190 15.82 12.41 -11.86
C LYS A 190 15.52 11.05 -11.25
N ILE A 191 16.36 10.07 -11.58
CA ILE A 191 16.34 8.74 -10.93
C ILE A 191 17.05 8.83 -9.57
N VAL A 192 16.35 8.45 -8.50
CA VAL A 192 16.88 8.46 -7.13
C VAL A 192 16.92 7.03 -6.60
N PRO A 193 18.06 6.33 -6.69
CA PRO A 193 18.20 4.97 -6.19
C PRO A 193 18.53 4.92 -4.69
N ILE A 194 18.03 3.89 -4.02
CA ILE A 194 18.52 3.40 -2.73
C ILE A 194 19.24 2.09 -3.01
N ALA A 195 20.56 2.14 -3.02
CA ALA A 195 21.42 1.03 -3.38
C ALA A 195 22.03 0.38 -2.13
N ASN A 196 22.14 -0.95 -2.14
CA ASN A 196 23.01 -1.67 -1.21
C ASN A 196 24.46 -1.64 -1.69
N ASN A 197 24.66 -1.80 -2.99
CA ASN A 197 25.95 -1.72 -3.68
C ASN A 197 25.71 -1.28 -5.14
N SER A 198 26.76 -1.22 -5.97
CA SER A 198 26.68 -0.75 -7.36
C SER A 198 25.81 -1.62 -8.30
N GLU A 199 25.50 -2.84 -7.90
CA GLU A 199 24.74 -3.81 -8.71
C GLU A 199 23.37 -4.14 -8.11
N GLN A 200 23.19 -3.94 -6.79
CA GLN A 200 21.96 -4.26 -6.06
C GLN A 200 21.27 -3.00 -5.56
N TYR A 201 20.16 -2.66 -6.20
CA TYR A 201 19.28 -1.56 -5.83
C TYR A 201 18.08 -2.08 -5.05
N ILE A 202 17.85 -1.60 -3.83
CA ILE A 202 16.70 -2.03 -3.01
C ILE A 202 15.40 -1.46 -3.58
N THR A 203 15.45 -0.18 -3.97
CA THR A 203 14.35 0.59 -4.56
C THR A 203 14.94 1.76 -5.32
N PHE A 204 14.20 2.31 -6.27
CA PHE A 204 14.54 3.59 -6.89
C PHE A 204 13.27 4.37 -7.20
N SER A 205 13.39 5.69 -7.30
CA SER A 205 12.29 6.57 -7.65
C SER A 205 12.54 7.31 -8.95
N VAL A 206 11.47 7.56 -9.69
CA VAL A 206 11.44 8.38 -10.91
C VAL A 206 10.23 9.30 -10.78
N GLY A 207 10.44 10.59 -10.55
CA GLY A 207 9.35 11.50 -10.18
C GLY A 207 8.60 10.99 -8.94
N GLN A 208 7.28 10.82 -9.04
CA GLN A 208 6.42 10.28 -7.97
C GLN A 208 6.27 8.75 -7.99
N LEU A 209 6.84 8.05 -8.97
CA LEU A 209 6.85 6.59 -9.01
C LEU A 209 7.99 6.05 -8.15
N GLN A 210 7.69 5.07 -7.30
CA GLN A 210 8.68 4.38 -6.47
C GLN A 210 8.70 2.89 -6.79
N PHE A 211 9.78 2.42 -7.40
CA PHE A 211 9.96 1.03 -7.79
C PHE A 211 10.40 0.22 -6.58
N ILE A 212 9.58 -0.73 -6.15
CA ILE A 212 9.79 -1.48 -4.90
C ILE A 212 9.87 -2.97 -5.20
N ASP A 213 10.89 -3.63 -4.65
CA ASP A 213 10.98 -5.08 -4.67
C ASP A 213 10.13 -5.68 -3.54
N SER A 214 8.97 -6.22 -3.90
CA SER A 214 8.04 -6.88 -2.98
C SER A 214 8.69 -8.01 -2.17
N LEU A 215 9.70 -8.73 -2.69
CA LEU A 215 10.36 -9.80 -1.95
C LEU A 215 11.26 -9.28 -0.81
N LYS A 216 11.70 -8.03 -0.88
CA LYS A 216 12.44 -7.41 0.24
C LYS A 216 11.52 -7.06 1.41
N PHE A 217 10.21 -6.93 1.16
CA PHE A 217 9.19 -6.66 2.17
C PHE A 217 8.35 -7.90 2.51
N SER A 218 8.58 -9.02 1.83
CA SER A 218 7.87 -10.27 2.06
C SER A 218 8.67 -11.21 2.96
N LEU A 219 8.12 -11.51 4.14
CA LEU A 219 8.52 -12.69 4.91
C LEU A 219 7.54 -13.83 4.59
N PRO A 220 7.99 -15.07 4.36
CA PRO A 220 9.37 -15.58 4.30
C PRO A 220 9.80 -15.90 2.85
N GLY A 221 11.08 -16.24 2.61
CA GLY A 221 11.59 -16.54 1.26
C GLY A 221 10.81 -17.64 0.55
N LEU A 222 10.92 -17.74 -0.79
CA LEU A 222 10.12 -18.64 -1.64
C LEU A 222 10.06 -20.09 -1.12
N ALA A 223 11.16 -20.61 -0.58
CA ALA A 223 11.22 -21.94 0.03
C ALA A 223 10.25 -22.08 1.21
N LYS A 224 10.21 -21.09 2.09
CA LYS A 224 9.31 -21.07 3.24
C LYS A 224 7.87 -20.76 2.83
N MET A 225 7.64 -20.02 1.75
CA MET A 225 6.30 -19.93 1.15
C MET A 225 5.84 -21.28 0.60
N ALA A 226 6.72 -22.02 -0.06
CA ALA A 226 6.42 -23.37 -0.55
C ALA A 226 6.13 -24.35 0.60
N GLU A 227 6.92 -24.28 1.68
CA GLU A 227 6.67 -25.02 2.94
C GLU A 227 5.35 -24.60 3.59
N ASN A 228 4.95 -23.32 3.50
CA ASN A 228 3.66 -22.85 4.01
C ASN A 228 2.48 -23.43 3.21
N LEU A 229 2.69 -23.80 1.94
CA LEU A 229 1.66 -24.36 1.05
C LEU A 229 1.62 -25.90 1.07
N ARG A 230 2.74 -26.58 1.34
CA ARG A 230 2.89 -28.04 1.24
C ARG A 230 3.49 -28.66 2.49
N ASP A 231 3.07 -29.87 2.83
CA ASP A 231 3.72 -30.65 3.88
C ASP A 231 4.86 -31.47 3.24
N GLU A 232 6.11 -31.03 3.44
CA GLU A 232 7.31 -31.62 2.82
C GLU A 232 7.45 -33.11 3.14
N LYS A 233 6.93 -33.57 4.29
CA LYS A 233 7.03 -34.96 4.72
C LYS A 233 6.09 -35.91 3.96
N LYS A 234 5.09 -35.39 3.24
CA LYS A 234 4.04 -36.20 2.59
C LYS A 234 3.79 -35.83 1.12
N GLY A 235 4.39 -34.76 0.60
CA GLY A 235 4.11 -34.27 -0.76
C GLY A 235 2.65 -33.84 -0.98
N GLN A 236 1.88 -33.68 0.10
CA GLN A 236 0.46 -33.37 0.09
C GLN A 236 0.23 -31.88 0.38
N THR A 237 -0.88 -31.36 -0.15
CA THR A 237 -1.37 -30.03 0.23
C THR A 237 -1.77 -30.03 1.69
N LYS A 238 -1.43 -28.96 2.42
CA LYS A 238 -1.86 -28.80 3.81
C LYS A 238 -3.38 -28.77 3.89
N THR A 239 -3.95 -29.28 4.99
CA THR A 239 -5.39 -29.20 5.23
C THR A 239 -5.83 -27.73 5.38
N PRO A 240 -7.12 -27.41 5.15
CA PRO A 240 -7.64 -26.05 5.34
C PRO A 240 -7.30 -25.43 6.70
N GLU A 241 -7.30 -26.23 7.77
CA GLU A 241 -6.97 -25.79 9.14
C GLU A 241 -5.48 -25.48 9.28
N GLN A 242 -4.61 -26.26 8.64
CA GLN A 242 -3.16 -26.02 8.62
C GLN A 242 -2.81 -24.78 7.77
N LEU A 243 -3.50 -24.58 6.64
CA LEU A 243 -3.37 -23.39 5.80
C LEU A 243 -3.86 -22.14 6.54
N ALA A 244 -4.98 -22.23 7.27
CA ALA A 244 -5.49 -21.10 8.05
C ALA A 244 -4.53 -20.64 9.14
N LYS A 245 -3.71 -21.55 9.70
CA LYS A 245 -2.61 -21.22 10.62
C LYS A 245 -1.42 -20.56 9.92
N CYS A 246 -1.11 -20.97 8.69
CA CYS A 246 -0.02 -20.39 7.90
C CYS A 246 -0.41 -19.01 7.32
N PHE A 247 -1.70 -18.79 7.06
CA PHE A 247 -2.25 -17.56 6.48
C PHE A 247 -3.35 -16.96 7.36
N PRO A 248 -3.01 -16.50 8.59
CA PRO A 248 -3.97 -16.09 9.61
C PRO A 248 -4.75 -14.81 9.23
N ILE A 249 -4.22 -14.01 8.32
CA ILE A 249 -4.91 -12.81 7.82
C ILE A 249 -5.93 -13.23 6.75
N MET A 250 -5.51 -14.01 5.75
CA MET A 250 -6.43 -14.50 4.71
C MET A 250 -7.58 -15.31 5.29
N SER A 251 -7.34 -16.15 6.30
CA SER A 251 -8.38 -16.98 6.93
C SER A 251 -9.44 -16.17 7.70
N LYS A 252 -9.17 -14.91 8.05
CA LYS A 252 -10.19 -14.02 8.64
C LYS A 252 -11.23 -13.56 7.63
N PHE A 253 -10.87 -13.49 6.34
CA PHE A 253 -11.70 -12.92 5.29
C PHE A 253 -12.17 -13.97 4.27
N ILE A 254 -11.54 -15.14 4.23
CA ILE A 254 -11.76 -16.18 3.24
C ILE A 254 -12.08 -17.49 3.95
N SER A 255 -13.17 -18.15 3.52
CA SER A 255 -13.58 -19.42 4.11
C SER A 255 -12.51 -20.50 3.91
N PRO A 256 -12.35 -21.46 4.85
CA PRO A 256 -11.31 -22.50 4.75
C PRO A 256 -11.35 -23.31 3.45
N HIS A 257 -12.55 -23.55 2.91
CA HIS A 257 -12.72 -24.25 1.64
C HIS A 257 -12.19 -23.45 0.44
N LEU A 258 -12.37 -22.13 0.42
CA LEU A 258 -11.83 -21.25 -0.62
C LEU A 258 -10.32 -21.04 -0.46
N LEU A 259 -9.82 -21.08 0.77
CA LEU A 259 -8.38 -21.02 1.05
C LEU A 259 -7.63 -22.15 0.32
N LEU A 260 -8.18 -23.37 0.34
CA LEU A 260 -7.64 -24.52 -0.39
C LEU A 260 -7.57 -24.28 -1.90
N LEU A 261 -8.52 -23.54 -2.49
CA LEU A 261 -8.54 -23.21 -3.91
C LEU A 261 -7.49 -22.15 -4.26
N LEU A 262 -7.35 -21.12 -3.41
CA LEU A 262 -6.41 -20.01 -3.63
C LEU A 262 -4.94 -20.42 -3.46
N THR A 263 -4.68 -21.43 -2.61
CA THR A 263 -3.31 -21.94 -2.38
C THR A 263 -2.89 -23.01 -3.39
N ARG A 264 -3.75 -23.38 -4.34
CA ARG A 264 -3.39 -24.31 -5.41
C ARG A 264 -2.41 -23.65 -6.38
N LYS A 265 -1.47 -24.45 -6.89
CA LYS A 265 -0.59 -24.03 -7.98
C LYS A 265 -1.48 -23.69 -9.18
N GLY A 266 -1.51 -22.43 -9.59
CA GLY A 266 -2.12 -22.04 -10.86
C GLY A 266 -1.41 -22.74 -12.02
N ILE A 267 -2.17 -23.15 -13.05
CA ILE A 267 -1.59 -23.64 -14.29
C ILE A 267 -1.04 -22.41 -15.03
N PHE A 268 0.28 -22.34 -15.17
CA PHE A 268 0.93 -21.29 -15.95
C PHE A 268 1.18 -21.82 -17.37
N PRO A 269 0.92 -21.03 -18.43
CA PRO A 269 1.12 -21.45 -19.81
C PRO A 269 2.59 -21.37 -20.21
N TYR A 270 3.44 -22.20 -19.62
CA TYR A 270 4.82 -22.42 -20.03
C TYR A 270 5.15 -23.92 -19.98
N GLN A 271 5.84 -24.40 -21.01
CA GLN A 271 6.60 -25.65 -20.99
C GLN A 271 7.98 -25.40 -20.40
#